data_AF-A0AA96XY06-F1
#
_entry.id   AF-A0AA96XY06-F1
#
_cell.length_a   1.000
_cell.length_b   1.000
_cell.length_c   1.000
_cell.angle_alpha   90.00
_cell.angle_beta   90.00
_cell.angle_gamma   90.00
#
_symmetry.space_group_name_H-M   'P 1'
#
loop_
_entity.id
_entity.type
_entity.pdbx_description
1 polymer ?
#
loop_
_entity_poly.entity_id
_entity_poly.type
_entity_poly.pdbx_seq_one_letter_code
_entity_poly.pdbx_strand_id
1 'polypeptide(L)'
;MRPLLLAGLLLATAPRAQASPPPGPAPTPPVEAAPAPATDDTALLRGLLCAVRPAPEEIRAIAIEDLGLLGDARALDALATLLWDPNPRIQQAALRAVTLFQHARAEEILANVVRHPGCRTR
;
A
#
# COMPACT_ATOMS: atom_id res chain seq x y z
N MET A 1 -65.22 9.58 52.51
CA MET A 1 -65.10 9.56 51.03
C MET A 1 -63.73 10.09 50.62
N ARG A 2 -62.69 9.25 50.66
CA ARG A 2 -61.37 9.46 50.02
C ARG A 2 -60.77 8.07 49.69
N PRO A 3 -60.35 7.78 48.45
CA PRO A 3 -60.13 6.41 47.98
C PRO A 3 -58.65 5.96 47.95
N LEU A 4 -58.48 4.68 48.26
CA LEU A 4 -57.59 3.63 47.73
C LEU A 4 -56.30 4.03 46.98
N LEU A 5 -55.18 3.63 47.59
CA LEU A 5 -53.91 3.17 47.01
C LEU A 5 -53.43 2.06 47.97
N LEU A 6 -52.76 0.96 47.64
CA LEU A 6 -52.10 0.42 46.45
C LEU A 6 -51.61 -0.97 46.88
N ALA A 7 -51.44 -1.87 45.92
CA ALA A 7 -50.45 -2.97 45.93
C ALA A 7 -50.60 -4.07 46.99
N GLY A 8 -50.21 -5.31 46.74
CA GLY A 8 -49.51 -5.89 45.61
C GLY A 8 -49.58 -7.40 45.78
N LEU A 9 -49.78 -8.12 44.69
CA LEU A 9 -49.88 -9.57 44.71
C LEU A 9 -48.51 -10.19 44.45
N LEU A 10 -48.17 -11.12 45.32
CA LEU A 10 -46.91 -11.87 45.41
C LEU A 10 -46.68 -12.80 44.21
N LEU A 11 -45.46 -12.70 43.66
CA LEU A 11 -44.47 -13.76 43.44
C LEU A 11 -44.96 -15.20 43.11
N ALA A 12 -44.58 -15.67 41.91
CA ALA A 12 -43.49 -16.66 41.68
C ALA A 12 -43.82 -17.90 40.82
N THR A 13 -42.74 -18.37 40.17
CA THR A 13 -42.45 -19.73 39.63
C THR A 13 -42.95 -20.03 38.20
N ALA A 14 -42.14 -19.81 37.14
CA ALA A 14 -41.11 -20.71 36.53
C ALA A 14 -41.73 -21.79 35.58
N PRO A 15 -41.03 -22.45 34.63
CA PRO A 15 -39.62 -22.34 34.20
C PRO A 15 -39.36 -22.38 32.66
N ARG A 16 -38.07 -22.19 32.30
CA ARG A 16 -37.32 -22.78 31.15
C ARG A 16 -37.71 -22.44 29.71
N ALA A 17 -36.78 -21.79 29.01
CA ALA A 17 -36.19 -22.33 27.78
C ALA A 17 -34.82 -21.67 27.52
N GLN A 18 -33.81 -22.49 27.33
CA GLN A 18 -32.48 -22.10 26.89
C GLN A 18 -32.54 -21.56 25.46
N ALA A 19 -31.81 -20.50 25.16
CA ALA A 19 -31.14 -20.33 23.89
C ALA A 19 -30.04 -19.28 24.07
N SER A 20 -28.79 -19.73 23.99
CA SER A 20 -27.64 -18.85 23.81
C SER A 20 -27.88 -17.88 22.65
N PRO A 21 -27.39 -16.63 22.74
CA PRO A 21 -27.45 -15.72 21.59
C PRO A 21 -26.67 -16.34 20.42
N PRO A 22 -27.16 -16.28 19.17
CA PRO A 22 -26.29 -16.53 18.04
C PRO A 22 -25.17 -15.48 18.07
N PRO A 23 -23.91 -15.83 17.80
CA PRO A 23 -22.88 -14.82 17.61
C PRO A 23 -23.34 -13.94 16.44
N GLY A 24 -23.60 -12.65 16.70
CA GLY A 24 -23.74 -11.69 15.62
C GLY A 24 -22.51 -11.79 14.73
N PRO A 25 -22.64 -11.65 13.40
CA PRO A 25 -21.48 -11.68 12.54
C PRO A 25 -20.50 -10.61 13.04
N ALA A 26 -19.29 -11.05 13.38
CA ALA A 26 -18.13 -10.20 13.57
C ALA A 26 -18.07 -9.15 12.44
N PRO A 27 -17.54 -7.94 12.70
CA PRO A 27 -17.52 -6.88 11.71
C PRO A 27 -16.93 -7.43 10.42
N THR A 28 -17.74 -7.47 9.36
CA THR A 28 -17.21 -7.69 8.03
C THR A 28 -16.12 -6.65 7.83
N PRO A 29 -14.86 -7.04 7.53
CA PRO A 29 -13.87 -6.08 7.08
C PRO A 29 -14.48 -5.32 5.90
N PRO A 30 -14.17 -4.03 5.71
CA PRO A 30 -14.74 -3.25 4.62
C PRO A 30 -14.46 -3.97 3.30
N VAL A 31 -15.50 -4.64 2.79
CA VAL A 31 -15.54 -5.19 1.45
C VAL A 31 -15.47 -3.99 0.53
N GLU A 32 -14.29 -3.83 -0.06
CA GLU A 32 -14.12 -3.29 -1.41
C GLU A 32 -14.86 -1.95 -1.63
N ALA A 33 -14.35 -0.90 -0.99
CA ALA A 33 -14.21 0.34 -1.74
C ALA A 33 -13.18 0.04 -2.85
N ALA A 34 -13.66 -0.47 -3.99
CA ALA A 34 -12.90 -0.50 -5.22
C ALA A 34 -12.24 0.88 -5.37
N PRO A 35 -10.89 0.99 -5.37
CA PRO A 35 -10.28 2.26 -5.68
C PRO A 35 -10.62 2.54 -7.15
N ALA A 36 -11.15 3.73 -7.36
CA ALA A 36 -11.63 4.32 -8.61
C ALA A 36 -10.80 3.92 -9.86
N PRO A 37 -11.40 3.93 -11.06
CA PRO A 37 -10.63 3.79 -12.29
C PRO A 37 -9.72 5.02 -12.47
N ALA A 38 -8.52 4.96 -11.89
CA ALA A 38 -7.41 5.82 -12.24
C ALA A 38 -6.68 5.14 -13.41
N THR A 39 -7.38 5.07 -14.55
CA THR A 39 -7.19 4.05 -15.58
C THR A 39 -5.94 4.23 -16.44
N ASP A 40 -5.29 5.38 -16.40
CA ASP A 40 -4.15 5.66 -17.30
C ASP A 40 -2.82 5.63 -16.55
N ASP A 41 -2.64 6.42 -15.50
CA ASP A 41 -1.36 6.49 -14.76
C ASP A 41 -1.01 5.17 -14.05
N THR A 42 -2.02 4.44 -13.54
CA THR A 42 -1.78 3.14 -12.91
C THR A 42 -1.44 2.05 -13.94
N ALA A 43 -2.02 2.13 -15.14
CA ALA A 43 -1.70 1.24 -16.24
C ALA A 43 -0.32 1.55 -16.81
N LEU A 44 0.02 2.84 -16.97
CA LEU A 44 1.34 3.33 -17.37
C LEU A 44 2.41 2.90 -16.37
N LEU A 45 2.19 3.09 -15.06
CA LEU A 45 3.09 2.60 -14.01
C LEU A 45 3.37 1.11 -14.17
N ARG A 46 2.31 0.29 -14.32
CA ARG A 46 2.44 -1.17 -14.47
C ARG A 46 3.18 -1.53 -15.76
N GLY A 47 2.89 -0.85 -16.87
CA GLY A 47 3.55 -1.04 -18.15
C GLY A 47 5.05 -0.75 -18.08
N LEU A 48 5.42 0.39 -17.49
CA LEU A 48 6.81 0.78 -17.29
C LEU A 48 7.54 -0.19 -16.35
N LEU A 49 6.93 -0.58 -15.22
CA LEU A 49 7.51 -1.58 -14.32
C LEU A 49 7.74 -2.95 -15.01
N CYS A 50 6.84 -3.36 -15.91
CA CYS A 50 7.02 -4.57 -16.71
C CYS A 50 8.16 -4.43 -17.73
N ALA A 51 8.35 -3.24 -18.33
CA ALA A 51 9.39 -3.00 -19.34
C ALA A 51 10.83 -3.04 -18.75
N VAL A 52 10.99 -2.84 -17.45
CA VAL A 52 12.29 -2.77 -16.78
C VAL A 52 13.10 -4.08 -16.79
N ARG A 53 12.49 -5.26 -16.95
CA ARG A 53 13.20 -6.55 -16.77
C ARG A 53 13.38 -7.44 -18.01
N PRO A 54 12.46 -7.51 -18.98
CA PRO A 54 12.68 -8.32 -20.18
C PRO A 54 13.31 -7.53 -21.36
N ALA A 55 13.63 -6.25 -21.18
CA ALA A 55 14.04 -5.38 -22.28
C ALA A 55 15.57 -5.21 -22.39
N PRO A 56 16.11 -4.86 -23.57
CA PRO A 56 17.50 -4.42 -23.73
C PRO A 56 17.78 -3.19 -22.86
N GLU A 57 19.06 -3.01 -22.49
CA GLU A 57 19.53 -2.00 -21.53
C GLU A 57 19.04 -0.58 -21.84
N GLU A 58 18.98 -0.24 -23.13
CA GLU A 58 18.56 1.06 -23.64
C GLU A 58 17.08 1.33 -23.34
N ILE A 59 16.21 0.35 -23.58
CA ILE A 59 14.78 0.42 -23.26
C ILE A 59 14.58 0.42 -21.75
N ARG A 60 15.38 -0.35 -21.00
CA ARG A 60 15.31 -0.35 -19.53
C ARG A 60 15.65 1.03 -18.97
N ALA A 61 16.69 1.69 -19.46
CA ALA A 61 17.08 3.02 -19.01
C ALA A 61 15.97 4.05 -19.27
N ILE A 62 15.37 4.03 -20.46
CA ILE A 62 14.24 4.91 -20.81
C ILE A 62 13.05 4.67 -19.89
N ALA A 63 12.65 3.41 -19.70
CA ALA A 63 11.54 3.07 -18.81
C ALA A 63 11.77 3.53 -17.37
N ILE A 64 13.02 3.52 -16.90
CA ILE A 64 13.39 3.99 -15.56
C ILE A 64 13.30 5.51 -15.46
N GLU A 65 13.75 6.23 -16.48
CA GLU A 65 13.61 7.68 -16.54
C GLU A 65 12.14 8.10 -16.60
N ASP A 66 11.32 7.40 -17.39
CA ASP A 66 9.88 7.61 -17.47
C ASP A 66 9.19 7.35 -16.12
N LEU A 67 9.62 6.34 -15.36
CA LEU A 67 9.13 6.12 -13.98
C LEU A 67 9.45 7.28 -13.04
N GLY A 68 10.61 7.92 -13.23
CA GLY A 68 10.97 9.14 -12.49
C GLY A 68 10.10 10.33 -12.85
N LEU A 69 9.81 10.51 -14.14
CA LEU A 69 8.93 11.57 -14.64
C LEU A 69 7.47 11.36 -14.21
N LEU A 70 7.02 10.11 -14.12
CA LEU A 70 5.69 9.75 -13.63
C LEU A 70 5.49 10.20 -12.17
N GLY A 71 6.56 10.20 -11.36
CA GLY A 71 6.51 10.69 -9.99
C GLY A 71 5.65 9.88 -9.01
N ASP A 72 5.13 8.72 -9.43
CA ASP A 72 4.34 7.85 -8.57
C ASP A 72 5.26 7.15 -7.55
N ALA A 73 5.07 7.48 -6.27
CA ALA A 73 5.86 6.94 -5.16
C ALA A 73 5.87 5.41 -5.09
N ARG A 74 4.91 4.71 -5.72
CA ARG A 74 4.90 3.25 -5.85
C ARG A 74 6.09 2.71 -6.67
N ALA A 75 6.67 3.53 -7.54
CA ALA A 75 7.86 3.17 -8.31
C ALA A 75 9.14 3.17 -7.47
N LEU A 76 9.16 3.84 -6.30
CA LEU A 76 10.37 4.00 -5.48
C LEU A 76 10.98 2.67 -5.04
N ASP A 77 10.17 1.66 -4.76
CA ASP A 77 10.66 0.33 -4.41
C ASP A 77 11.43 -0.33 -5.56
N ALA A 78 10.89 -0.24 -6.77
CA ALA A 78 11.54 -0.76 -7.97
C ALA A 78 12.82 0.03 -8.29
N LEU A 79 12.76 1.36 -8.24
CA LEU A 79 13.90 2.23 -8.46
C LEU A 79 15.01 2.00 -7.44
N ALA A 80 14.66 1.77 -6.17
CA ALA A 80 15.61 1.41 -5.14
C ALA A 80 16.42 0.17 -5.57
N THR A 81 15.76 -0.91 -5.99
CA THR A 81 16.49 -2.12 -6.43
C THR A 81 17.43 -1.87 -7.62
N LEU A 82 17.08 -0.93 -8.50
CA LEU A 82 17.86 -0.63 -9.71
C LEU A 82 19.09 0.24 -9.43
N LEU A 83 19.16 0.92 -8.28
CA LEU A 83 20.36 1.65 -7.85
C LEU A 83 21.56 0.73 -7.62
N TRP A 84 21.31 -0.58 -7.45
CA TRP A 84 22.34 -1.61 -7.29
C TRP A 84 22.45 -2.55 -8.48
N ASP A 85 21.85 -2.20 -9.63
CA ASP A 85 21.96 -3.00 -10.86
C ASP A 85 23.42 -3.11 -11.31
N PRO A 86 23.90 -4.25 -11.82
CA PRO A 86 25.29 -4.38 -12.29
C PRO A 86 25.63 -3.43 -13.46
N ASN A 87 24.64 -2.97 -14.21
CA ASN A 87 24.85 -2.05 -15.32
C ASN A 87 24.92 -0.59 -14.83
N PRO A 88 26.04 0.12 -15.05
CA PRO A 88 26.20 1.50 -14.60
C PRO A 88 25.22 2.47 -15.26
N ARG A 89 24.75 2.20 -16.49
CA ARG A 89 23.74 3.04 -17.16
C ARG A 89 22.40 2.95 -16.44
N ILE A 90 22.02 1.75 -15.99
CA ILE A 90 20.79 1.51 -15.24
C ILE A 90 20.86 2.15 -13.86
N GLN A 91 22.00 2.03 -13.16
CA GLN A 91 22.21 2.71 -11.89
C GLN A 91 22.06 4.24 -12.02
N GLN A 92 22.69 4.83 -13.05
CA GLN A 92 22.61 6.27 -13.29
C GLN A 92 21.19 6.72 -13.61
N ALA A 93 20.47 5.97 -14.46
CA ALA A 93 19.06 6.24 -14.76
C ALA A 93 18.21 6.16 -13.49
N ALA A 94 18.40 5.13 -12.66
CA ALA A 94 17.68 4.97 -11.41
C ALA A 94 17.98 6.10 -10.41
N LEU A 95 19.24 6.53 -10.31
CA LEU A 95 19.64 7.65 -9.46
C LEU A 95 18.96 8.95 -9.91
N ARG A 96 19.01 9.25 -11.23
CA ARG A 96 18.30 10.41 -11.79
C ARG A 96 16.80 10.33 -11.50
N ALA A 97 16.18 9.19 -11.76
CA ALA A 97 14.76 8.98 -11.51
C ALA A 97 14.41 9.24 -10.04
N VAL A 98 15.15 8.67 -9.08
CA VAL A 98 14.91 8.87 -7.64
C VAL A 98 15.08 10.33 -7.23
N THR A 99 16.04 11.07 -7.80
CA THR A 99 16.23 12.51 -7.49
C THR A 99 15.07 13.40 -7.95
N LEU A 100 14.24 12.94 -8.89
CA LEU A 100 13.05 13.67 -9.33
C LEU A 100 11.90 13.56 -8.32
N PHE A 101 11.93 12.58 -7.42
CA PHE A 101 10.88 12.40 -6.41
C PHE A 101 11.08 13.39 -5.25
N GLN A 102 10.09 14.25 -5.04
CA GLN A 102 10.00 15.13 -3.87
C GLN A 102 9.30 14.40 -2.72
N HIS A 103 9.83 13.25 -2.30
CA HIS A 103 9.23 12.39 -1.29
C HIS A 103 10.27 12.01 -0.23
N ALA A 104 9.91 12.03 1.06
CA ALA A 104 10.83 11.71 2.17
C ALA A 104 11.52 10.34 1.98
N ARG A 105 10.77 9.37 1.47
CA ARG A 105 11.29 8.04 1.11
C ARG A 105 12.41 8.08 0.06
N ALA A 106 12.35 8.99 -0.91
CA ALA A 106 13.42 9.16 -1.90
C ALA A 106 14.70 9.69 -1.24
N GLU A 107 14.58 10.62 -0.27
CA GLU A 107 15.72 11.12 0.50
C GLU A 107 16.37 10.01 1.32
N GLU A 108 15.58 9.12 1.95
CA GLU A 108 16.10 7.95 2.65
C GLU A 108 16.87 7.01 1.73
N ILE A 109 16.34 6.76 0.53
CA ILE A 109 17.00 5.94 -0.49
C ILE A 109 18.34 6.58 -0.89
N LEU A 110 18.36 7.89 -1.19
CA LEU A 110 19.57 8.62 -1.57
C LEU A 110 20.60 8.66 -0.43
N ALA A 111 20.16 8.85 0.82
CA ALA A 111 21.03 8.82 1.98
C ALA A 111 21.69 7.44 2.16
N ASN A 112 20.97 6.36 1.85
CA ASN A 112 21.53 5.01 1.89
C ASN A 112 22.56 4.77 0.77
N VAL A 113 22.32 5.32 -0.42
CA VAL A 113 23.28 5.28 -1.54
C VAL A 113 24.57 6.01 -1.19
N VAL A 114 24.48 7.21 -0.60
CA VAL A 114 25.67 8.00 -0.22
C VAL A 114 26.46 7.32 0.89
N ARG A 115 25.78 6.66 1.85
CA ARG A 115 26.44 5.86 2.88
C ARG A 115 27.14 4.61 2.33
N HIS A 116 26.68 4.10 1.19
CA HIS A 116 27.24 2.92 0.53
C HIS A 116 27.51 3.20 -0.95
N PRO A 117 28.47 4.11 -1.26
CA PRO A 117 28.68 4.64 -2.62
C PRO A 117 29.25 3.60 -3.61
N GLY A 118 29.34 2.34 -3.19
CA GLY A 118 29.92 1.26 -3.95
C GLY A 118 29.57 -0.11 -3.39
N CYS A 119 28.29 -0.45 -3.22
CA CYS A 119 27.85 -1.85 -3.28
C CYS A 119 28.04 -2.39 -4.73
N ARG A 120 29.25 -2.18 -5.25
CA ARG A 120 29.79 -2.59 -6.52
C ARG A 120 30.13 -4.04 -6.29
N THR A 121 29.24 -4.92 -6.72
CA THR A 121 29.53 -6.31 -7.10
C THR A 121 30.50 -7.04 -6.15
N ARG A 122 29.95 -7.82 -5.22
CA ARG A 122 30.64 -9.02 -4.75
C ARG A 122 29.88 -10.24 -5.24
#